data_AF-A0A4P7ZUJ1-F1
#
_entry.id   AF-A0A4P7ZUJ1-F1
#
_cell.length_a   1.000
_cell.length_b   1.000
_cell.length_c   1.000
_cell.angle_alpha   90.00
_cell.angle_beta   90.00
_cell.angle_gamma   90.00
#
_symmetry.space_group_name_H-M   'P 1'
#
loop_
_entity.id
_entity.type
_entity.pdbx_description
1 polymer ?
#
loop_
_entity_poly.entity_id
_entity_poly.type
_entity_poly.pdbx_seq_one_letter_code
_entity_poly.pdbx_strand_id
1 'polypeptide(L)'
;MASPVAAKERINWALQQLMAGRGSSAVVSEMAEKWGISRRQAQRITSKAHQTLVQDLDHVERTHLTAQLIHMLMASAEQAMKAKNSGAVVGISRELRALVGLGADHAPSRPGTQMGRFGRSGTWS
;
A
#
# COMPACT_ATOMS: atom_id res chain seq x y z
N MET A 1 -12.76 -33.47 -5.78
CA MET A 1 -12.83 -32.26 -4.94
C MET A 1 -11.43 -31.95 -4.40
N ALA A 2 -10.99 -30.69 -4.43
CA ALA A 2 -9.67 -30.34 -3.88
C ALA A 2 -9.69 -30.53 -2.35
N SER A 3 -8.68 -31.23 -1.81
CA SER A 3 -8.53 -31.41 -0.37
C SER A 3 -8.47 -30.04 0.35
N PRO A 4 -9.05 -29.91 1.57
CA PRO A 4 -8.95 -28.71 2.39
C PRO A 4 -7.49 -28.23 2.57
N VAL A 5 -6.55 -29.19 2.60
CA VAL A 5 -5.11 -28.93 2.71
C VAL A 5 -4.58 -28.19 1.48
N ALA A 6 -4.95 -28.64 0.28
CA ALA A 6 -4.54 -28.01 -0.98
C ALA A 6 -5.12 -26.59 -1.14
N ALA A 7 -6.30 -26.34 -0.58
CA ALA A 7 -6.88 -24.99 -0.57
C ALA A 7 -6.09 -24.04 0.36
N LYS A 8 -5.70 -24.50 1.55
CA LYS A 8 -4.91 -23.72 2.51
C LYS A 8 -3.50 -23.43 1.99
N GLU A 9 -2.87 -24.41 1.35
CA GLU A 9 -1.55 -24.27 0.72
C GLU A 9 -1.55 -23.16 -0.34
N ARG A 10 -2.56 -23.13 -1.22
CA ARG A 10 -2.68 -22.10 -2.26
C ARG A 10 -2.88 -20.70 -1.70
N ILE A 11 -3.65 -20.57 -0.61
CA ILE A 11 -3.84 -19.29 0.10
C ILE A 11 -2.51 -18.84 0.71
N ASN A 12 -1.80 -19.73 1.41
CA ASN A 12 -0.51 -19.41 2.04
C ASN A 12 0.53 -19.02 1.00
N TRP A 13 0.60 -19.73 -0.13
CA TRP A 13 1.49 -19.37 -1.21
C TRP A 13 1.15 -17.97 -1.77
N ALA A 14 -0.13 -17.70 -2.03
CA ALA A 14 -0.56 -16.38 -2.51
C ALA A 14 -0.19 -15.26 -1.53
N LEU A 15 -0.36 -15.51 -0.22
CA LEU A 15 0.02 -14.59 0.84
C LEU A 15 1.52 -14.30 0.81
N GLN A 16 2.37 -15.33 0.72
CA GLN A 16 3.83 -15.16 0.61
C GLN A 16 4.22 -14.31 -0.62
N GLN A 17 3.57 -14.53 -1.77
CA GLN A 17 3.85 -13.73 -2.97
C GLN A 17 3.43 -12.26 -2.79
N LEU A 18 2.29 -12.00 -2.15
CA LEU A 18 1.82 -10.65 -1.86
C LEU A 18 2.74 -9.94 -0.85
N MET A 19 3.18 -10.63 0.20
CA MET A 19 4.15 -10.10 1.18
C MET A 19 5.51 -9.79 0.54
N ALA A 20 5.89 -10.52 -0.50
CA ALA A 20 7.08 -10.22 -1.32
C ALA A 20 6.89 -9.01 -2.26
N GLY A 21 5.74 -8.32 -2.19
CA GLY A 21 5.44 -7.13 -2.99
C GLY A 21 5.02 -7.43 -4.43
N ARG A 22 4.69 -8.69 -4.77
CA ARG A 22 4.25 -9.03 -6.13
C ARG A 22 2.82 -8.55 -6.36
N GLY A 23 2.58 -7.95 -7.52
CA GLY A 23 1.25 -7.44 -7.89
C GLY A 23 0.21 -8.55 -8.00
N SER A 24 -0.99 -8.31 -7.48
CA SER A 24 -2.10 -9.29 -7.43
C SER A 24 -2.39 -9.95 -8.78
N SER A 25 -2.36 -9.20 -9.88
CA SER A 25 -2.59 -9.73 -11.23
C SER A 25 -1.53 -10.75 -11.66
N ALA A 26 -0.25 -10.51 -11.31
CA ALA A 26 0.83 -11.44 -11.61
C ALA A 26 0.69 -12.72 -10.80
N VAL A 27 0.37 -12.60 -9.51
CA VAL A 27 0.12 -13.73 -8.61
C VAL A 27 -1.05 -14.58 -9.12
N VAL A 28 -2.14 -13.96 -9.60
CA VAL A 28 -3.29 -14.69 -10.17
C VAL A 28 -2.93 -15.47 -11.42
N SER A 29 -2.21 -14.86 -12.37
CA SER A 29 -1.79 -15.55 -13.60
C SER A 29 -0.91 -16.76 -13.29
N GLU A 30 0.13 -16.57 -12.47
CA GLU A 30 1.04 -17.65 -12.11
C GLU A 30 0.35 -18.75 -11.30
N MET A 31 -0.60 -18.41 -10.44
CA MET A 31 -1.37 -19.42 -9.71
C MET A 31 -2.27 -20.26 -10.62
N ALA A 32 -2.88 -19.64 -11.62
CA ALA A 32 -3.69 -20.36 -12.61
C ALA A 32 -2.83 -21.37 -13.39
N GLU A 33 -1.64 -20.96 -13.80
CA GLU A 33 -0.66 -21.81 -14.51
C GLU A 33 -0.13 -22.92 -13.59
N LYS A 34 0.38 -22.56 -12.41
CA LYS A 34 1.06 -23.47 -11.48
C LYS A 34 0.18 -24.61 -10.94
N TRP A 35 -1.11 -24.34 -10.70
CA TRP A 35 -2.03 -25.35 -10.15
C TRP A 35 -3.11 -25.79 -11.15
N GLY A 36 -3.05 -25.34 -12.41
CA GLY A 36 -4.03 -25.67 -13.45
C GLY A 36 -5.46 -25.28 -13.07
N ILE A 37 -5.63 -24.21 -12.29
CA ILE A 37 -6.96 -23.73 -11.85
C ILE A 37 -7.46 -22.60 -12.74
N SER A 38 -8.79 -22.42 -12.79
CA SER A 38 -9.35 -21.28 -13.51
C SER A 38 -8.86 -19.94 -12.95
N ARG A 39 -8.71 -18.95 -13.82
CA ARG A 39 -8.33 -17.58 -13.42
C ARG A 39 -9.27 -16.99 -12.37
N ARG A 40 -10.58 -17.26 -12.47
CA ARG A 40 -11.58 -16.83 -11.47
C ARG A 40 -11.33 -17.46 -10.10
N GLN A 41 -10.96 -18.74 -10.06
CA GLN A 41 -10.61 -19.42 -8.82
C GLN A 41 -9.30 -18.87 -8.23
N ALA A 42 -8.27 -18.66 -9.05
CA ALA A 42 -7.02 -18.04 -8.63
C ALA A 42 -7.27 -16.63 -8.05
N GLN A 43 -8.07 -15.80 -8.72
CA GLN A 43 -8.45 -14.48 -8.24
C GLN A 43 -9.13 -14.53 -6.88
N ARG A 44 -10.09 -15.45 -6.67
CA ARG A 44 -10.76 -15.62 -5.37
C ARG A 44 -9.78 -16.01 -4.25
N ILE A 45 -8.81 -16.87 -4.55
CA ILE A 45 -7.78 -17.29 -3.58
C ILE A 45 -6.85 -16.11 -3.25
N THR A 46 -6.35 -15.40 -4.27
CA THR A 46 -5.51 -14.20 -4.08
C THR A 46 -6.24 -13.12 -3.29
N SER A 47 -7.52 -12.87 -3.57
CA SER A 47 -8.34 -11.91 -2.80
C SER A 47 -8.47 -12.32 -1.33
N LYS A 48 -8.60 -13.61 -1.03
CA LYS A 48 -8.64 -14.10 0.36
C LYS A 48 -7.28 -13.89 1.05
N ALA A 49 -6.18 -14.16 0.37
CA ALA A 49 -4.84 -13.89 0.91
C ALA A 49 -4.61 -12.40 1.16
N HIS A 50 -5.07 -11.53 0.24
CA HIS A 50 -5.00 -10.08 0.42
C HIS A 50 -5.86 -9.60 1.61
N GLN A 51 -7.05 -10.19 1.83
CA GLN A 51 -7.85 -9.88 3.01
C GLN A 51 -7.13 -10.25 4.30
N THR A 52 -6.45 -11.41 4.35
CA THR A 52 -5.61 -11.78 5.49
C THR A 52 -4.51 -10.74 5.74
N LEU A 53 -3.80 -10.32 4.70
CA LEU A 53 -2.78 -9.28 4.82
C LEU A 53 -3.36 -7.97 5.37
N VAL A 54 -4.54 -7.55 4.93
CA VAL A 54 -5.21 -6.35 5.46
C VAL A 54 -5.62 -6.52 6.91
N GLN A 55 -6.19 -7.68 7.27
CA GLN A 55 -6.58 -7.99 8.65
C GLN A 55 -5.38 -7.97 9.60
N ASP A 56 -4.23 -8.50 9.17
CA ASP A 56 -3.00 -8.48 9.97
C ASP A 56 -2.52 -7.05 10.27
N LEU A 57 -2.90 -6.07 9.42
CA LEU A 57 -2.55 -4.66 9.56
C LEU A 57 -3.66 -3.81 10.19
N ASP A 58 -4.88 -4.32 10.33
CA ASP A 58 -6.05 -3.55 10.78
C ASP A 58 -5.90 -3.04 12.21
N HIS A 59 -5.16 -3.77 13.06
CA HIS A 59 -4.87 -3.39 14.44
C HIS A 59 -3.59 -2.56 14.59
N VAL A 60 -2.87 -2.29 13.50
CA VAL A 60 -1.60 -1.57 13.55
C VAL A 60 -1.88 -0.08 13.45
N GLU A 61 -1.44 0.67 14.46
CA GLU A 61 -1.51 2.12 14.47
C GLU A 61 -0.86 2.71 13.21
N ARG A 62 -1.53 3.69 12.58
CA ARG A 62 -1.06 4.32 11.34
C ARG A 62 0.35 4.88 11.48
N THR A 63 0.69 5.40 12.66
CA THR A 63 2.03 5.91 12.99
C THR A 63 3.10 4.83 12.90
N HIS A 64 2.79 3.59 13.33
CA HIS A 64 3.71 2.47 13.21
C HIS A 64 3.91 2.04 11.75
N LEU A 65 2.82 1.99 10.97
CA LEU A 65 2.90 1.74 9.52
C LEU A 65 3.75 2.79 8.81
N THR A 66 3.59 4.06 9.17
CA THR A 66 4.42 5.15 8.64
C THR A 66 5.89 5.01 9.04
N ALA A 67 6.18 4.65 10.28
CA ALA A 67 7.57 4.41 10.73
C ALA A 67 8.22 3.26 9.94
N GLN A 68 7.48 2.17 9.71
CA GLN A 68 7.94 1.04 8.91
C GLN A 68 8.18 1.44 7.45
N LEU A 69 7.30 2.25 6.86
CA LEU A 69 7.48 2.78 5.50
C LEU A 69 8.73 3.66 5.39
N ILE A 70 8.96 4.55 6.35
CA ILE A 70 10.18 5.39 6.40
C ILE A 70 11.44 4.51 6.46
N HIS A 71 11.42 3.47 7.31
CA HIS A 71 12.53 2.52 7.40
C HIS A 71 12.80 1.80 6.07
N MET A 72 11.75 1.30 5.40
CA MET A 72 11.87 0.65 4.09
C MET A 72 12.44 1.58 3.03
N LEU A 73 12.00 2.84 2.99
CA LEU A 73 12.53 3.85 2.06
C LEU A 73 14.01 4.12 2.32
N MET A 74 14.44 4.26 3.57
CA MET A 74 15.87 4.43 3.91
C MET A 74 16.71 3.22 3.47
N ALA A 75 16.25 1.99 3.72
CA ALA A 75 16.95 0.78 3.27
C ALA A 75 17.02 0.69 1.73
N SER A 76 15.94 1.10 1.04
CA SER A 76 15.89 1.15 -0.42
C SER A 76 16.84 2.19 -0.99
N ALA A 77 17.00 3.34 -0.33
CA ALA A 77 17.99 4.35 -0.71
C ALA A 77 19.42 3.81 -0.58
N GLU A 78 19.73 3.08 0.48
CA GLU A 78 21.03 2.42 0.64
C GLU A 78 21.32 1.46 -0.51
N GLN A 79 20.36 0.62 -0.89
CA GLN A 79 20.49 -0.30 -2.02
C GLN A 79 20.64 0.44 -3.36
N ALA A 80 19.86 1.50 -3.59
CA ALA A 80 19.95 2.33 -4.79
C ALA A 80 21.31 3.03 -4.92
N MET A 81 21.88 3.50 -3.81
CA MET A 81 23.24 4.06 -3.77
C MET A 81 24.28 3.00 -4.14
N LYS A 82 24.21 1.78 -3.57
CA LYS A 82 25.09 0.66 -3.95
C LYS A 82 24.97 0.30 -5.43
N ALA A 83 23.76 0.35 -5.98
CA ALA A 83 23.47 0.11 -7.40
C ALA A 83 23.80 1.29 -8.33
N LYS A 84 24.33 2.41 -7.80
CA LYS A 84 24.60 3.66 -8.54
C LYS A 84 23.38 4.20 -9.31
N ASN A 85 22.17 3.91 -8.82
CA ASN A 85 20.93 4.38 -9.41
C ASN A 85 20.50 5.71 -8.77
N SER A 86 21.14 6.80 -9.18
CA SER A 86 20.88 8.14 -8.64
C SER A 86 19.42 8.59 -8.82
N GLY A 87 18.76 8.17 -9.91
CA GLY A 87 17.35 8.48 -10.15
C GLY A 87 16.43 7.89 -9.08
N ALA A 88 16.65 6.64 -8.69
CA ALA A 88 15.92 6.00 -7.59
C ALA A 88 16.18 6.71 -6.25
N VAL A 89 17.42 7.10 -5.96
CA VAL A 89 17.77 7.84 -4.73
C VAL A 89 17.01 9.18 -4.65
N VAL A 90 16.93 9.93 -5.74
CA VAL A 90 16.18 11.20 -5.80
C VAL A 90 14.69 10.98 -5.58
N GLY A 91 14.11 9.95 -6.22
CA GLY A 91 12.70 9.59 -6.03
C GLY A 91 12.37 9.24 -4.57
N ILE A 92 13.19 8.39 -3.96
CA ILE A 92 13.05 8.00 -2.56
C ILE A 92 13.20 9.21 -1.62
N SER A 93 14.18 10.08 -1.88
CA SER A 93 14.39 11.29 -1.07
C SER A 93 13.22 12.26 -1.14
N ARG A 94 12.56 12.37 -2.31
CA ARG A 94 11.35 13.19 -2.47
C ARG A 94 10.19 12.65 -1.63
N GLU A 95 9.99 11.33 -1.63
CA GLU A 95 8.94 10.69 -0.85
C GLU A 95 9.18 10.84 0.66
N LEU A 96 10.41 10.61 1.12
CA LEU A 96 10.79 10.85 2.51
C LEU A 96 10.52 12.30 2.94
N ARG A 97 10.88 13.28 2.10
CA ARG A 97 10.62 14.70 2.35
C ARG A 97 9.12 14.99 2.49
N ALA A 98 8.28 14.34 1.69
CA ALA A 98 6.82 14.48 1.77
C ALA A 98 6.27 13.89 3.08
N LEU A 99 6.73 12.70 3.48
CA LEU A 99 6.28 12.02 4.69
C LEU A 99 6.60 12.79 5.98
N VAL A 100 7.74 13.50 6.03
CA VAL A 100 8.13 14.32 7.20
C VAL A 100 7.58 15.75 7.14
N GLY A 101 6.72 16.08 6.18
CA GLY A 101 6.07 17.39 6.09
C GLY A 101 6.97 18.52 5.57
N LEU A 102 8.07 18.20 4.89
CA LEU A 102 8.98 19.18 4.27
C LEU A 102 8.78 19.29 2.75
N GLY A 103 7.74 18.64 2.22
CA GLY A 103 7.33 18.69 0.81
C GLY A 103 6.67 20.02 0.44
N ALA A 104 6.75 20.40 -0.85
CA ALA A 104 6.11 21.62 -1.35
C ALA A 104 4.57 21.60 -1.19
N ASP A 105 4.00 20.40 -1.15
CA ASP A 105 2.56 20.15 -0.98
C ASP A 105 2.13 20.23 0.50
N HIS A 106 3.08 20.27 1.44
CA HIS A 106 2.83 20.43 2.87
C HIS A 106 2.75 21.92 3.21
N ALA A 107 1.83 22.64 2.57
CA ALA A 107 1.51 24.00 3.01
C ALA A 107 0.90 23.90 4.42
N PRO A 108 1.42 24.61 5.44
CA PRO A 108 0.76 24.65 6.74
C PRO A 108 -0.65 25.16 6.51
N SER A 109 -1.66 24.46 7.02
CA SER A 109 -3.02 24.98 7.08
C SER A 109 -2.95 26.32 7.79
N ARG A 110 -3.06 27.43 7.03
CA ARG A 110 -3.05 28.77 7.60
C ARG A 110 -4.25 28.86 8.56
N PRO A 111 -4.05 29.04 9.88
CA PRO A 111 -5.15 29.31 10.77
C PRO A 111 -5.64 30.73 10.44
N GLY A 112 -6.64 30.85 9.58
CA GLY A 112 -7.17 32.17 9.19
C GLY A 112 -8.11 32.22 7.99
N THR A 113 -8.11 31.22 7.10
CA THR A 113 -8.95 31.28 5.88
C THR A 113 -10.21 30.40 5.97
N GLN A 114 -10.83 30.35 7.15
CA GLN A 114 -12.22 29.91 7.31
C GLN A 114 -13.04 31.07 7.85
N MET A 115 -13.10 32.17 7.09
CA MET A 115 -13.99 33.28 7.40
C MET A 115 -14.91 33.52 6.19
N GLY A 116 -16.20 33.20 6.40
CA GLY A 116 -17.28 33.89 5.69
C GLY A 116 -17.95 33.22 4.50
N ARG A 117 -18.26 31.91 4.54
CA ARG A 117 -19.30 31.35 3.63
C ARG A 117 -20.41 30.62 4.41
N PHE A 118 -20.96 31.30 5.41
CA PHE A 118 -22.24 30.94 6.02
C PHE A 118 -23.18 32.15 6.00
N GLY A 119 -24.37 31.96 5.42
CA GLY A 119 -25.58 32.70 5.74
C GLY A 119 -25.74 34.12 5.17
N ARG A 120 -26.21 34.26 3.93
CA ARG A 120 -27.15 35.34 3.59
C ARG A 120 -28.56 34.76 3.51
N SER A 121 -29.14 34.52 4.68
CA SER A 121 -30.59 34.53 4.88
C SER A 121 -30.88 35.72 5.79
N GLY A 122 -31.56 36.73 5.25
CA GLY A 122 -31.91 37.95 5.97
C GLY A 122 -32.93 38.75 5.17
N THR A 123 -34.19 38.45 5.43
CA THR A 123 -35.39 39.26 5.15
C THR A 123 -35.20 40.69 5.62
N TRP A 124 -35.54 41.70 4.80
CA TRP A 124 -35.99 43.02 5.26
C TRP A 124 -37.01 43.61 4.27
N SER A 125 -38.19 43.89 4.84
CA SER A 125 -39.27 44.83 4.48
C SER A 125 -39.79 44.91 3.04
#